data_AF-A0A7S0C125-F1
#
_entry.id   AF-A0A7S0C125-F1
#
_cell.length_a   1.000
_cell.length_b   1.000
_cell.length_c   1.000
_cell.angle_alpha   90.00
_cell.angle_beta   90.00
_cell.angle_gamma   90.00
#
_symmetry.space_group_name_H-M   'P 1'
#
loop_
_entity.id
_entity.type
_entity.pdbx_description
1 polymer ?
#
loop_
_entity_poly.entity_id
_entity_poly.type
_entity_poly.pdbx_seq_one_letter_code
_entity_poly.pdbx_strand_id
1 'polypeptide(L)'
;VIEKLANYRVVTVASYNEHTAALVEPFDDSGNLSFMMGLHGGGFGSSVPVTANFVHDMRDLVNEDEYSDVTFVVGDGDEEQKVYAHRAILAHRCDHFGAMFRSGMRESTEREIR
;
A
#
# COMPACT_ATOMS: atom_id res chain seq x y z
N VAL A 1 -6.88 22.53 -8.21
CA VAL A 1 -6.46 21.13 -7.99
C VAL A 1 -5.92 20.50 -9.28
N ILE A 2 -6.65 20.60 -10.41
CA ILE A 2 -6.28 19.99 -11.70
C ILE A 2 -5.02 20.61 -12.33
N GLU A 3 -4.81 21.93 -12.22
CA GLU A 3 -3.62 22.61 -12.76
C GLU A 3 -2.30 22.08 -12.18
N LYS A 4 -2.31 21.52 -10.96
CA LYS A 4 -1.13 20.95 -10.31
C LYS A 4 -0.75 19.56 -10.85
N LEU A 5 -1.62 18.95 -11.65
CA LEU A 5 -1.40 17.64 -12.28
C LEU A 5 -0.98 17.78 -13.75
N ALA A 6 -0.77 19.00 -14.25
CA ALA A 6 -0.54 19.29 -15.68
C ALA A 6 0.65 18.51 -16.29
N ASN A 7 1.65 18.16 -15.47
CA ASN A 7 2.85 17.43 -15.90
C ASN A 7 2.83 15.93 -15.52
N TYR A 8 1.71 15.43 -15.00
CA TYR A 8 1.56 14.02 -14.66
C TYR A 8 0.62 13.35 -15.66
N ARG A 9 0.98 12.16 -16.14
CA ARG A 9 0.01 11.30 -16.82
C ARG A 9 -0.90 10.71 -15.75
N VAL A 10 -1.97 11.45 -15.46
CA VAL A 10 -3.02 11.02 -14.53
C VAL A 10 -3.78 9.86 -15.16
N VAL A 11 -3.68 8.70 -14.53
CA VAL A 11 -4.43 7.49 -14.90
C VAL A 11 -5.85 7.59 -14.34
N THR A 12 -5.96 7.91 -13.05
CA THR A 12 -7.25 7.98 -12.34
C THR A 12 -7.18 9.04 -11.24
N VAL A 13 -8.28 9.78 -11.04
CA VAL A 13 -8.43 10.73 -9.92
C VAL A 13 -9.53 10.25 -8.99
N ALA A 14 -9.27 10.27 -7.69
CA ALA A 14 -10.26 10.11 -6.63
C ALA A 14 -10.27 11.36 -5.77
N SER A 15 -11.46 11.89 -5.47
CA SER A 15 -11.63 13.07 -4.62
C SER A 15 -12.65 12.77 -3.53
N TYR A 16 -12.33 13.11 -2.28
CA TYR A 16 -13.20 12.97 -1.12
C TYR A 16 -13.00 14.16 -0.18
N ASN A 17 -14.08 14.89 0.11
CA ASN A 17 -14.07 16.15 0.84
C ASN A 17 -13.03 17.14 0.26
N GLU A 18 -12.02 17.50 1.05
CA GLU A 18 -10.97 18.46 0.70
C GLU A 18 -9.73 17.77 0.11
N HIS A 19 -9.74 16.44 0.03
CA HIS A 19 -8.59 15.64 -0.38
C HIS A 19 -8.79 15.11 -1.80
N THR A 20 -7.75 15.22 -2.62
CA THR A 20 -7.72 14.65 -3.97
C THR A 20 -6.46 13.80 -4.12
N ALA A 21 -6.65 12.52 -4.44
CA ALA A 21 -5.60 11.60 -4.80
C ALA A 21 -5.64 11.35 -6.31
N ALA A 22 -4.49 11.26 -6.95
CA ALA A 22 -4.37 10.91 -8.35
C ALA A 22 -3.36 9.78 -8.50
N LEU A 23 -3.77 8.69 -9.16
CA LEU A 23 -2.84 7.68 -9.64
C LEU A 23 -2.20 8.21 -10.91
N VAL A 24 -0.88 8.30 -10.91
CA VAL A 24 -0.09 8.87 -12.00
C VAL A 24 0.93 7.83 -12.45
N GLU A 25 1.16 7.71 -13.76
CA GLU A 25 2.26 6.86 -14.22
C GLU A 25 3.60 7.51 -13.84
N PRO A 26 4.56 6.75 -13.28
CA PRO A 26 5.91 7.25 -13.12
C PRO A 26 6.49 7.46 -14.52
N PHE A 27 6.91 8.68 -14.83
CA PHE A 27 7.69 8.93 -16.03
C PHE A 27 9.04 8.22 -15.90
N ASP A 28 9.26 7.22 -16.74
CA ASP A 28 10.59 6.68 -17.00
C ASP A 28 11.14 7.37 -18.26
N ASP A 29 11.41 8.67 -18.16
CA ASP A 29 12.15 9.39 -19.19
C ASP A 29 13.63 9.32 -18.85
N SER A 30 14.26 8.28 -19.39
CA SER A 30 15.67 8.26 -19.80
C SER A 30 16.58 9.34 -19.19
N GLY A 31 17.17 9.01 -18.04
CA GLY A 31 18.61 9.23 -17.84
C GLY A 31 19.13 10.60 -17.36
N ASN A 32 18.46 11.35 -16.48
CA ASN A 32 19.14 12.46 -15.79
C ASN A 32 18.66 12.70 -14.36
N LEU A 33 19.54 12.39 -13.40
CA LEU A 33 19.94 13.14 -12.19
C LEU A 33 18.93 14.06 -11.46
N SER A 34 17.61 13.87 -11.55
CA SER A 34 16.63 14.72 -10.84
C SER A 34 16.18 14.13 -9.50
N PHE A 35 16.51 12.86 -9.23
CA PHE A 35 16.20 12.20 -7.96
C PHE A 35 17.14 12.57 -6.79
N MET A 36 18.15 13.40 -7.02
CA MET A 36 19.16 13.75 -6.00
C MET A 36 19.14 15.21 -5.53
N MET A 37 18.10 15.98 -5.86
CA MET A 37 17.94 17.38 -5.42
C MET A 37 16.49 17.65 -4.97
N GLY A 38 16.17 17.25 -3.74
CA GLY A 38 14.88 17.56 -3.09
C GLY A 38 14.90 17.47 -1.56
N LEU A 39 16.06 17.22 -0.96
CA LEU A 39 16.29 17.45 0.47
C LEU A 39 16.32 18.97 0.70
N HIS A 40 15.27 19.50 1.36
CA HIS A 40 15.07 20.87 1.86
C HIS A 40 14.25 21.81 0.95
N GLY A 41 13.01 22.07 1.37
CA GLY A 41 12.26 23.26 0.96
C GLY A 41 10.78 22.99 0.77
N GLY A 42 9.95 23.40 1.73
CA GLY A 42 8.51 23.15 1.73
C GLY A 42 7.79 23.66 0.47
N GLY A 43 6.90 22.82 -0.05
CA GLY A 43 5.97 23.14 -1.13
C GLY A 43 4.79 22.18 -1.07
N PHE A 44 3.58 22.73 -0.92
CA PHE A 44 2.31 22.03 -0.72
C PHE A 44 1.92 21.14 -1.91
N GLY A 45 2.28 19.86 -1.79
CA GLY A 45 1.94 18.76 -2.70
C GLY A 45 2.95 17.64 -2.49
N SER A 46 2.73 16.81 -1.47
CA SER A 46 3.60 15.68 -1.16
C SER A 46 3.45 14.59 -2.22
N SER A 47 3.99 14.80 -3.41
CA SER A 47 4.31 13.70 -4.31
C SER A 47 5.49 12.97 -3.69
N VAL A 48 5.22 12.11 -2.71
CA VAL A 48 6.22 11.20 -2.17
C VAL A 48 6.62 10.30 -3.33
N PRO A 49 7.87 10.34 -3.80
CA PRO A 49 8.32 9.38 -4.80
C PRO A 49 8.03 7.99 -4.24
N VAL A 50 7.42 7.10 -5.03
CA VAL A 50 7.05 5.74 -4.59
C VAL A 50 8.26 5.01 -3.99
N THR A 51 9.47 5.38 -4.34
CA THR A 51 10.71 4.78 -3.84
C THR A 51 11.26 5.40 -2.56
N ALA A 52 10.89 6.64 -2.20
CA ALA A 52 11.60 7.40 -1.17
C ALA A 52 11.41 6.85 0.24
N ASN A 53 10.22 6.30 0.56
CA ASN A 53 9.90 5.77 1.89
C ASN A 53 9.16 4.43 1.90
N PHE A 54 8.89 3.83 0.74
CA PHE A 54 8.03 2.64 0.66
C PHE A 54 8.48 1.48 1.54
N VAL A 55 9.78 1.22 1.67
CA VAL A 55 10.27 0.15 2.57
C VAL A 55 9.97 0.46 4.04
N HIS A 56 10.06 1.73 4.45
CA HIS A 56 9.72 2.15 5.80
C HIS A 56 8.21 2.04 6.03
N ASP A 57 7.42 2.61 5.12
CA ASP A 57 5.96 2.58 5.20
C ASP A 57 5.43 1.14 5.23
N MET A 58 5.96 0.26 4.38
CA MET A 58 5.61 -1.16 4.35
C MET A 58 6.05 -1.92 5.61
N ARG A 59 7.10 -1.46 6.30
CA ARG A 59 7.53 -2.03 7.58
C ARG A 59 6.57 -1.64 8.69
N ASP A 60 6.09 -0.40 8.69
CA ASP A 60 5.13 0.09 9.67
C ASP A 60 3.78 -0.64 9.55
N LEU A 61 3.43 -1.13 8.35
CA LEU A 61 2.24 -1.97 8.13
C LEU A 61 2.36 -3.40 8.67
N VAL A 62 3.53 -3.86 9.10
CA VAL A 62 3.69 -5.23 9.60
C VAL A 62 3.06 -5.36 10.98
N ASN A 63 2.03 -6.20 11.08
CA ASN A 63 1.28 -6.46 12.32
C ASN A 63 0.56 -5.21 12.89
N GLU A 64 0.21 -4.26 12.01
CA GLU A 64 -0.63 -3.11 12.35
C GLU A 64 -2.12 -3.47 12.22
N ASP A 65 -2.95 -3.05 13.18
CA ASP A 65 -4.36 -3.41 13.25
C ASP A 65 -5.24 -2.48 12.39
N GLU A 66 -4.93 -1.18 12.37
CA GLU A 66 -5.83 -0.12 11.87
C GLU A 66 -6.36 -0.37 10.44
N TYR A 67 -5.51 -0.86 9.54
CA TYR A 67 -5.84 -1.11 8.13
C TYR A 67 -5.79 -2.59 7.74
N SER A 68 -5.70 -3.48 8.73
CA SER A 68 -5.68 -4.92 8.48
C SER A 68 -7.03 -5.42 7.96
N ASP A 69 -6.97 -6.20 6.87
CA ASP A 69 -8.14 -6.85 6.25
C ASP A 69 -8.15 -8.38 6.46
N VAL A 70 -7.13 -8.91 7.15
CA VAL A 70 -7.03 -10.30 7.60
C VAL A 70 -6.23 -10.42 8.89
N THR A 71 -6.65 -11.31 9.78
CA THR A 71 -6.00 -11.64 11.04
C THR A 71 -5.79 -13.15 11.12
N PHE A 72 -4.56 -13.58 11.37
CA PHE A 72 -4.25 -14.98 11.63
C PHE A 72 -4.25 -15.24 13.13
N VAL A 73 -4.94 -16.28 13.57
CA VAL A 73 -4.90 -16.76 14.95
C VAL A 73 -3.98 -17.97 14.97
N VAL A 74 -2.87 -17.86 15.71
CA VAL A 74 -1.83 -18.90 15.77
C VAL A 74 -1.68 -19.35 17.21
N GLY A 75 -1.52 -20.66 17.43
CA GLY A 75 -1.46 -21.26 18.76
C GLY A 75 -2.72 -22.08 19.06
N ASP A 76 -2.71 -22.78 20.19
CA ASP A 76 -3.79 -23.66 20.62
C ASP A 76 -4.25 -23.31 22.04
N GLY A 77 -5.56 -23.34 22.29
CA GLY A 77 -6.13 -23.17 23.63
C GLY A 77 -5.97 -21.75 24.17
N ASP A 78 -5.37 -21.61 25.35
CA ASP A 78 -5.21 -20.31 26.04
C ASP A 78 -4.00 -19.50 25.51
N GLU A 79 -3.20 -20.06 24.59
CA GLU A 79 -2.00 -19.43 24.01
C GLU A 79 -2.23 -18.90 22.58
N GLU A 80 -3.47 -18.55 22.23
CA GLU A 80 -3.80 -17.96 20.94
C GLU A 80 -3.19 -16.55 20.78
N GLN A 81 -2.43 -16.35 19.70
CA GLN A 81 -1.87 -15.07 19.30
C GLN A 81 -2.48 -14.57 17.99
N LYS A 82 -2.91 -13.31 17.97
CA LYS A 82 -3.38 -12.63 16.77
C LYS A 82 -2.23 -11.98 16.01
N VAL A 83 -2.22 -12.18 14.70
CA VAL A 83 -1.28 -11.56 13.76
C VAL A 83 -2.09 -10.80 12.70
N TYR A 84 -2.02 -9.47 12.73
CA TYR A 84 -2.71 -8.60 11.79
C TYR A 84 -1.93 -8.48 10.48
N ALA A 85 -2.63 -8.56 9.36
CA ALA A 85 -1.99 -8.56 8.05
C ALA A 85 -2.89 -7.98 6.94
N HIS A 86 -2.32 -7.91 5.73
CA HIS A 86 -2.93 -7.27 4.57
C HIS A 86 -2.95 -8.26 3.40
N ARG A 87 -4.14 -8.64 2.93
CA ARG A 87 -4.33 -9.63 1.85
C ARG A 87 -3.63 -9.21 0.58
N ALA A 88 -3.71 -7.92 0.22
CA ALA A 88 -3.07 -7.38 -0.98
C ALA A 88 -1.55 -7.58 -0.95
N ILE A 89 -0.93 -7.37 0.21
CA ILE A 89 0.51 -7.56 0.40
C ILE A 89 0.84 -9.06 0.34
N LEU A 90 0.13 -9.90 1.11
CA LEU A 90 0.40 -11.35 1.17
C LEU A 90 0.19 -12.04 -0.18
N ALA A 91 -0.86 -11.70 -0.91
CA ALA A 91 -1.19 -12.30 -2.20
C ALA A 91 -0.14 -12.02 -3.28
N HIS A 92 0.55 -10.87 -3.21
CA HIS A 92 1.64 -10.53 -4.12
C HIS A 92 3.00 -11.06 -3.67
N ARG A 93 3.17 -11.37 -2.38
CA ARG A 93 4.44 -11.79 -1.78
C ARG A 93 4.55 -13.29 -1.55
N CYS A 94 3.44 -14.02 -1.57
CA CYS A 94 3.38 -15.46 -1.34
C CYS A 94 2.32 -16.11 -2.23
N ASP A 95 2.74 -17.00 -3.13
CA ASP A 95 1.83 -17.67 -4.07
C ASP A 95 0.75 -18.49 -3.38
N HIS A 96 1.09 -19.12 -2.23
CA HIS A 96 0.13 -19.90 -1.45
C HIS A 96 -1.01 -19.01 -0.92
N PHE A 97 -0.68 -17.89 -0.28
CA PHE A 97 -1.69 -16.92 0.18
C PHE A 97 -2.42 -16.29 -1.00
N GLY A 98 -1.72 -16.01 -2.10
CA GLY A 98 -2.34 -15.54 -3.33
C GLY A 98 -3.40 -16.51 -3.86
N ALA A 99 -3.12 -17.81 -3.89
CA ALA A 99 -4.07 -18.83 -4.28
C ALA A 99 -5.22 -18.95 -3.27
N MET A 100 -4.93 -18.94 -1.96
CA MET A 100 -5.92 -18.99 -0.89
C MET A 100 -6.93 -17.85 -0.99
N PHE A 101 -6.48 -16.61 -1.19
CA PHE A 101 -7.37 -15.44 -1.31
C PHE A 101 -8.12 -15.37 -2.65
N ARG A 102 -7.68 -16.11 -3.68
CA ARG A 102 -8.36 -16.21 -4.98
C ARG A 102 -9.27 -17.43 -5.11
N SER A 103 -9.20 -18.39 -4.20
CA SER A 103 -9.85 -19.70 -4.34
C SER A 103 -11.38 -19.64 -4.28
N GLY A 104 -11.96 -18.56 -3.76
CA GLY A 104 -13.40 -18.45 -3.50
C GLY A 104 -13.90 -19.33 -2.34
N MET A 105 -12.99 -19.98 -1.60
CA MET A 105 -13.32 -20.74 -0.39
C MET A 105 -13.65 -19.79 0.77
N ARG A 106 -14.22 -20.31 1.87
CA ARG A 106 -14.70 -19.46 2.97
C ARG A 106 -13.56 -18.59 3.55
N GLU A 107 -12.40 -19.21 3.70
CA GLU A 107 -11.13 -18.64 4.16
C GLU A 107 -10.64 -17.48 3.26
N SER A 108 -11.05 -17.45 1.99
CA SER A 108 -10.70 -16.36 1.07
C SER A 108 -11.42 -15.03 1.41
N THR A 109 -12.53 -15.11 2.15
CA THR A 109 -13.36 -13.96 2.53
C THR A 109 -13.37 -13.68 4.02
N GLU A 110 -13.03 -14.67 4.86
CA GLU A 110 -13.00 -14.52 6.32
C GLU A 110 -11.91 -13.55 6.79
N ARG A 111 -12.30 -12.66 7.72
CA ARG A 111 -11.36 -11.72 8.34
C ARG A 111 -10.43 -12.40 9.35
N GLU A 112 -10.85 -13.50 9.94
CA GLU A 112 -10.05 -14.29 10.89
C GLU A 112 -9.76 -15.67 10.28
N ILE A 113 -8.49 -16.08 10.24
CA ILE A 113 -8.02 -17.36 9.69
C ILE A 113 -7.26 -18.12 10.79
N ARG A 114 -7.53 -19.42 10.92
CA ARG A 114 -6.91 -20.34 11.88
C ARG A 114 -6.11 -21.41 11.16
#